data_AF-A0A1S3CF44-F1
#
_entry.id   AF-A0A1S3CF44-F1
#
_cell.length_a   1.000
_cell.length_b   1.000
_cell.length_c   1.000
_cell.angle_alpha   90.00
_cell.angle_beta   90.00
_cell.angle_gamma   90.00
#
_symmetry.space_group_name_H-M   'P 1'
#
loop_
_entity.id
_entity.type
_entity.pdbx_description
1 polymer ?
#
loop_
_entity_poly.entity_id
_entity_poly.type
_entity_poly.pdbx_seq_one_letter_code
_entity_poly.pdbx_strand_id
1 'polypeptide(L)'
;MRLHVKSGDDSCQNEFLYECHSDSLIEEIASEVIQIFNLQSKIHRLISEFEPRLLPFSGDPKATPLLRAFSEAKSYASKDMIIHNRPLSFLVLRHHFETIERELVANFDTLGVYDSTQYQQLLSDVRLLDKETTQLKLAGKELMKEKQLCDYIGRNEKTKIVLKLQPKTTPPC
;
A
#
# COMPACT_ATOMS: atom_id res chain seq x y z
N MET A 1 -2.04 -9.34 -17.02
CA MET A 1 -3.31 -8.59 -16.89
C MET A 1 -3.19 -7.51 -15.81
N ARG A 2 -3.97 -6.41 -15.89
CA ARG A 2 -3.90 -5.32 -14.89
C ARG A 2 -5.21 -5.09 -14.15
N LEU A 3 -5.10 -5.05 -12.83
CA LEU A 3 -6.17 -4.84 -11.87
C LEU A 3 -6.02 -3.47 -11.25
N HIS A 4 -7.07 -2.66 -11.30
CA HIS A 4 -7.16 -1.42 -10.54
C HIS A 4 -7.76 -1.74 -9.17
N VAL A 5 -6.94 -1.74 -8.14
CA VAL A 5 -7.35 -1.96 -6.77
C VAL A 5 -7.71 -0.62 -6.14
N LYS A 6 -8.86 -0.57 -5.48
CA LYS A 6 -9.28 0.58 -4.67
C LYS A 6 -9.92 0.14 -3.37
N SER A 7 -9.87 1.00 -2.35
CA SER A 7 -10.65 0.78 -1.14
C SER A 7 -12.15 0.80 -1.44
N GLY A 8 -12.91 -0.01 -0.71
CA GLY A 8 -14.37 -0.01 -0.75
C GLY A 8 -15.00 1.14 0.03
N ASP A 9 -14.20 1.83 0.86
CA ASP A 9 -14.58 3.06 1.55
C ASP A 9 -14.12 4.27 0.71
N ASP A 10 -15.06 5.08 0.24
CA ASP A 10 -14.79 6.29 -0.59
C ASP A 10 -13.91 7.33 0.14
N SER A 11 -13.72 7.19 1.45
CA SER A 11 -12.82 8.04 2.24
C SER A 11 -11.33 7.69 2.10
N CYS A 12 -11.00 6.47 1.66
CA CYS A 12 -9.61 6.03 1.50
C CYS A 12 -9.11 6.33 0.08
N GLN A 13 -8.21 7.31 -0.06
CA GLN A 13 -7.61 7.67 -1.35
C GLN A 13 -6.59 6.64 -1.89
N ASN A 14 -6.36 5.55 -1.17
CA ASN A 14 -5.44 4.49 -1.57
C ASN A 14 -6.05 3.67 -2.70
N GLU A 15 -5.56 3.95 -3.91
CA GLU A 15 -5.81 3.20 -5.13
C GLU A 15 -4.47 2.91 -5.82
N PHE A 16 -4.38 1.78 -6.49
CA PHE A 16 -3.18 1.39 -7.23
C PHE A 16 -3.50 0.36 -8.32
N LEU A 17 -2.58 0.24 -9.28
CA LEU A 17 -2.62 -0.82 -10.28
C LEU A 17 -1.83 -2.03 -9.77
N TYR A 18 -2.34 -3.24 -9.95
CA TYR A 18 -1.67 -4.49 -9.64
C TYR A 18 -1.64 -5.36 -10.90
N GLU A 19 -0.51 -6.01 -11.17
CA GLU A 19 -0.33 -6.84 -12.35
C GLU A 19 -0.29 -8.32 -11.94
N CYS A 20 -1.12 -9.14 -12.57
CA CYS A 20 -1.19 -10.58 -12.33
C CYS A 20 -1.54 -11.35 -13.60
N HIS A 21 -1.48 -12.68 -13.51
CA HIS A 21 -1.93 -13.58 -14.56
C HIS A 21 -3.40 -13.97 -14.35
N SER A 22 -4.07 -14.39 -15.41
CA SER A 22 -5.49 -14.78 -15.33
C SER A 22 -5.71 -16.09 -14.57
N ASP A 23 -4.72 -16.96 -14.53
CA ASP A 23 -4.72 -18.25 -13.82
C ASP A 23 -4.30 -18.13 -12.35
N SER A 24 -3.88 -16.94 -11.90
CA SER A 24 -3.57 -16.69 -10.50
C SER A 24 -4.80 -16.91 -9.60
N LEU A 25 -4.58 -17.50 -8.43
CA LEU A 25 -5.63 -17.75 -7.45
C LEU A 25 -6.08 -16.43 -6.82
N ILE A 26 -7.38 -16.31 -6.53
CA ILE A 26 -7.92 -15.14 -5.84
C ILE A 26 -7.28 -14.98 -4.47
N GLU A 27 -6.96 -16.07 -3.77
CA GLU A 27 -6.26 -16.03 -2.48
C GLU A 27 -4.88 -15.38 -2.57
N GLU A 28 -4.07 -15.76 -3.57
CA GLU A 28 -2.72 -15.22 -3.79
C GLU A 28 -2.81 -13.72 -4.10
N ILE A 29 -3.70 -13.35 -5.03
CA ILE A 29 -3.98 -11.96 -5.39
C ILE A 29 -4.45 -11.18 -4.17
N ALA A 30 -5.35 -11.73 -3.35
CA ALA A 30 -5.83 -11.08 -2.14
C ALA A 30 -4.69 -10.81 -1.17
N SER A 31 -3.85 -11.81 -0.93
CA SER A 31 -2.69 -11.68 -0.04
C SER A 31 -1.75 -10.57 -0.50
N GLU A 32 -1.35 -10.57 -1.77
CA GLU A 32 -0.44 -9.56 -2.31
C GLU A 32 -1.05 -8.16 -2.32
N VAL A 33 -2.29 -8.04 -2.79
CA VAL A 33 -2.98 -6.76 -2.87
C VAL A 33 -3.21 -6.16 -1.48
N ILE A 34 -3.57 -6.98 -0.49
CA ILE A 34 -3.71 -6.54 0.91
C ILE A 34 -2.36 -6.07 1.47
N GLN A 35 -1.28 -6.81 1.21
CA GLN A 35 0.05 -6.41 1.65
C GLN A 35 0.49 -5.07 1.04
N ILE A 36 0.25 -4.88 -0.26
CA ILE A 36 0.54 -3.61 -0.95
C ILE A 36 -0.27 -2.46 -0.33
N PHE A 37 -1.58 -2.66 -0.13
CA PHE A 37 -2.45 -1.65 0.46
C PHE A 37 -2.00 -1.27 1.89
N ASN A 38 -1.64 -2.27 2.69
CA ASN A 38 -1.15 -2.09 4.05
C ASN A 38 0.17 -1.32 4.08
N LEU A 39 1.12 -1.68 3.21
CA LEU A 39 2.38 -0.95 3.09
C LEU A 39 2.18 0.49 2.61
N GLN A 40 1.32 0.71 1.63
CA GLN A 40 0.98 2.05 1.13
C GLN A 40 0.40 2.91 2.26
N SER A 41 -0.50 2.34 3.09
CA SER A 41 -1.08 3.03 4.24
C SER A 41 -0.03 3.39 5.30
N LYS A 42 0.92 2.47 5.58
CA LYS A 42 2.04 2.73 6.49
C LYS A 42 2.95 3.83 5.97
N ILE A 43 3.31 3.79 4.68
CA ILE A 43 4.14 4.82 4.03
C ILE A 43 3.47 6.19 4.11
N HIS A 44 2.18 6.29 3.76
CA HIS A 44 1.43 7.54 3.86
C HIS A 44 1.36 8.06 5.30
N ARG A 45 1.15 7.19 6.29
CA ARG A 45 1.15 7.57 7.71
C ARG A 45 2.51 8.10 8.16
N LEU A 46 3.59 7.40 7.79
CA LEU A 46 4.96 7.83 8.10
C LEU A 46 5.26 9.18 7.47
N ILE A 47 5.01 9.34 6.17
CA ILE A 47 5.23 10.63 5.50
C ILE A 47 4.42 11.73 6.19
N SER A 48 3.13 11.51 6.46
CA SER A 48 2.28 12.53 7.08
C SER A 48 2.74 12.97 8.46
N GLU A 49 3.36 12.09 9.26
CA GLU A 49 3.85 12.41 10.59
C GLU A 49 5.26 13.04 10.55
N PHE A 50 6.14 12.51 9.69
CA PHE A 50 7.55 12.88 9.67
C PHE A 50 7.84 14.07 8.74
N GLU A 51 7.15 14.21 7.60
CA GLU A 51 7.31 15.32 6.65
C GLU A 51 7.29 16.70 7.35
N PRO A 52 6.29 17.05 8.19
CA PRO A 52 6.28 18.36 8.86
C PRO A 52 7.43 18.55 9.85
N ARG A 53 7.90 17.46 10.48
CA ARG A 53 9.02 17.49 11.45
C ARG A 53 10.37 17.61 10.76
N LEU A 54 10.47 17.18 9.50
CA LEU A 54 11.67 17.24 8.69
C LEU A 54 11.79 18.54 7.87
N LEU A 55 10.71 19.33 7.76
CA LEU A 55 10.74 20.65 7.10
C LEU A 55 11.88 21.57 7.59
N PRO A 56 12.20 21.68 8.91
CA PRO A 56 13.28 22.52 9.39
C PRO A 56 14.68 22.04 8.95
N PHE A 57 14.79 20.76 8.59
CA PHE A 57 16.03 20.12 8.15
C PHE A 57 16.12 20.03 6.62
N SER A 58 15.24 20.72 5.89
CA SER A 58 15.28 20.82 4.43
C SER A 58 16.57 21.52 3.99
N GLY A 59 17.58 20.72 3.60
CA GLY A 59 18.92 21.18 3.23
C GLY A 59 20.05 20.64 4.12
N ASP A 60 19.73 19.96 5.23
CA ASP A 60 20.76 19.28 6.03
C ASP A 60 21.28 18.05 5.26
N PRO A 61 22.60 17.90 5.06
CA PRO A 61 23.17 16.72 4.41
C PRO A 61 22.80 15.40 5.10
N LYS A 62 22.48 15.42 6.41
CA LYS A 62 22.06 14.23 7.16
C LYS A 62 20.61 13.84 6.89
N ALA A 63 19.71 14.82 6.78
CA ALA A 63 18.30 14.58 6.49
C ALA A 63 18.01 14.39 4.98
N THR A 64 18.94 14.77 4.11
CA THR A 64 18.78 14.67 2.64
C THR A 64 18.43 13.26 2.15
N PRO A 65 19.11 12.18 2.58
CA PRO A 65 18.77 10.81 2.17
C PRO A 65 17.36 10.40 2.62
N LEU A 66 16.99 10.75 3.86
CA LEU A 66 15.67 10.46 4.42
C LEU A 66 14.55 11.20 3.66
N LEU A 67 14.74 12.50 3.41
CA LEU A 67 13.79 13.31 2.63
C LEU A 67 13.64 12.78 1.21
N ARG A 68 14.73 12.35 0.57
CA ARG A 68 14.69 11.70 -0.74
C ARG A 68 13.91 10.40 -0.68
N ALA A 69 14.20 9.51 0.28
CA ALA A 69 13.50 8.25 0.44
C ALA A 69 11.99 8.44 0.66
N PHE A 70 11.60 9.44 1.46
CA PHE A 70 10.19 9.81 1.63
C PHE A 70 9.57 10.31 0.33
N SER A 71 10.24 11.20 -0.42
CA SER A 71 9.74 11.72 -1.69
C SER A 71 9.56 10.62 -2.74
N GLU A 72 10.54 9.72 -2.85
CA GLU A 72 10.48 8.56 -3.76
C GLU A 72 9.34 7.62 -3.37
N ALA A 73 9.23 7.26 -2.09
CA ALA A 73 8.16 6.41 -1.60
C ALA A 73 6.78 7.05 -1.78
N LYS A 74 6.66 8.38 -1.54
CA LYS A 74 5.42 9.15 -1.76
C LYS A 74 5.01 9.12 -3.21
N SER A 75 5.94 9.38 -4.12
CA SER A 75 5.67 9.36 -5.57
C SER A 75 5.31 7.96 -6.06
N TYR A 76 5.97 6.92 -5.55
CA TYR A 76 5.64 5.54 -5.89
C TYR A 76 4.29 5.12 -5.32
N ALA A 77 4.00 5.44 -4.06
CA ALA A 77 2.72 5.18 -3.40
C ALA A 77 1.56 6.07 -3.88
N SER A 78 1.81 7.02 -4.77
CA SER A 78 0.84 8.00 -5.27
C SER A 78 0.02 7.46 -6.44
N LYS A 79 -1.09 8.16 -6.72
CA LYS A 79 -1.92 7.99 -7.92
C LYS A 79 -1.15 8.24 -9.22
N ASP A 80 0.01 8.88 -9.16
CA ASP A 80 0.91 9.08 -10.31
C ASP A 80 1.24 7.77 -11.02
N MET A 81 1.39 6.66 -10.28
CA MET A 81 1.59 5.35 -10.89
C MET A 81 0.42 4.90 -11.76
N ILE A 82 -0.81 5.23 -11.37
CA ILE A 82 -2.01 4.93 -12.17
C ILE A 82 -2.03 5.77 -13.44
N ILE A 83 -1.69 7.07 -13.33
CA ILE A 83 -1.62 8.00 -14.46
C ILE A 83 -0.58 7.51 -15.48
N HIS A 84 0.59 7.09 -15.00
CA HIS A 84 1.64 6.51 -15.83
C HIS A 84 1.39 5.05 -16.22
N ASN A 85 0.23 4.48 -15.87
CA ASN A 85 -0.19 3.11 -16.18
C ASN A 85 0.86 2.06 -15.75
N ARG A 86 1.52 2.32 -14.61
CA ARG A 86 2.51 1.45 -13.97
C ARG A 86 1.87 0.70 -12.79
N PRO A 87 2.03 -0.63 -12.71
CA PRO A 87 1.60 -1.38 -11.55
C PRO A 87 2.51 -1.12 -10.36
N LEU A 88 1.91 -1.14 -9.18
CA LEU A 88 2.59 -1.08 -7.90
C LEU A 88 3.06 -2.49 -7.54
N SER A 89 4.38 -2.68 -7.58
CA SER A 89 5.01 -3.92 -7.11
C SER A 89 5.18 -3.88 -5.60
N PHE A 90 4.73 -4.95 -4.93
CA PHE A 90 4.98 -5.18 -3.50
C PHE A 90 6.46 -5.11 -3.16
N LEU A 91 7.32 -5.75 -3.97
CA LEU A 91 8.77 -5.82 -3.71
C LEU A 91 9.41 -4.43 -3.70
N VAL A 92 9.05 -3.59 -4.66
CA VAL A 92 9.59 -2.22 -4.77
C VAL A 92 9.05 -1.34 -3.64
N LEU A 93 7.75 -1.45 -3.32
CA LEU A 93 7.15 -0.69 -2.22
C LEU A 93 7.77 -1.07 -0.87
N ARG A 94 8.00 -2.37 -0.66
CA ARG A 94 8.71 -2.89 0.51
C ARG A 94 10.14 -2.36 0.57
N HIS A 95 10.85 -2.33 -0.55
CA HIS A 95 12.20 -1.78 -0.59
C HIS A 95 12.24 -0.29 -0.21
N HIS A 96 11.28 0.51 -0.68
CA HIS A 96 11.15 1.90 -0.26
C HIS A 96 10.85 2.02 1.24
N PHE A 97 9.98 1.17 1.77
CA PHE A 97 9.67 1.13 3.20
C PHE A 97 10.92 0.80 4.05
N GLU A 98 11.65 -0.27 3.69
CA GLU A 98 12.89 -0.67 4.37
C GLU A 98 13.98 0.41 4.28
N THR A 99 14.03 1.15 3.16
CA THR A 99 14.95 2.28 3.00
C THR A 99 14.59 3.41 3.94
N ILE A 100 13.30 3.79 4.03
CA ILE A 100 12.84 4.78 5.00
C ILE A 100 13.19 4.35 6.43
N GLU A 101 12.94 3.09 6.79
CA GLU A 101 13.27 2.56 8.12
C GLU A 101 14.77 2.67 8.43
N ARG A 102 15.61 2.27 7.48
CA ARG A 102 17.07 2.36 7.64
C ARG A 102 17.53 3.80 7.86
N GLU A 103 17.03 4.73 7.04
CA GLU A 103 17.38 6.14 7.16
C GLU A 103 16.83 6.74 8.45
N LEU A 104 15.61 6.38 8.88
CA LEU A 104 15.06 6.79 10.18
C LEU A 104 15.95 6.31 11.33
N VAL A 105 16.35 5.04 11.32
CA VAL A 105 17.23 4.47 12.36
C VAL A 105 18.57 5.19 12.41
N ALA A 106 19.18 5.45 11.26
CA ALA A 106 20.43 6.21 11.19
C ALA A 106 20.29 7.66 11.67
N ASN A 107 19.09 8.24 11.55
CA ASN A 107 18.81 9.62 11.92
C ASN A 107 18.18 9.80 13.31
N PHE A 108 17.81 8.73 14.02
CA PHE A 108 17.16 8.83 15.35
C PHE A 108 18.00 9.63 16.35
N ASP A 109 19.29 9.29 16.47
CA ASP A 109 20.20 9.95 17.42
C ASP A 109 20.58 11.38 16.99
N THR A 110 20.59 11.66 15.69
CA THR A 110 21.09 12.94 15.15
C THR A 110 20.02 14.00 15.00
N LEU A 111 18.79 13.61 14.65
CA LEU A 111 17.68 14.55 14.57
C LEU A 111 16.97 14.68 15.93
N GLY A 112 17.05 13.66 16.81
CA GLY A 112 16.33 13.66 18.10
C GLY A 112 14.81 13.73 17.95
N VAL A 113 14.32 13.50 16.72
CA VAL A 113 12.92 13.72 16.32
C VAL A 113 12.03 12.53 16.71
N TYR A 114 12.62 11.33 16.94
CA TYR A 114 11.85 10.10 17.13
C TYR A 114 12.58 9.03 17.96
N ASP A 115 11.81 8.28 18.76
CA ASP A 115 12.25 7.05 19.44
C ASP A 115 11.63 5.81 18.78
N SER A 116 12.35 4.70 18.83
CA SER A 116 11.94 3.35 18.44
C SER A 116 10.53 2.97 18.92
N THR A 117 10.18 3.35 20.15
CA THR A 117 8.87 3.07 20.77
C THR A 117 7.72 3.82 20.08
N GLN A 118 7.91 5.11 19.81
CA GLN A 118 6.92 5.95 19.12
C GLN A 118 6.73 5.49 17.67
N TYR A 119 7.80 5.01 17.03
CA TYR A 119 7.72 4.47 15.67
C TYR A 119 6.83 3.21 15.63
N GLN A 120 7.02 2.28 16.56
CA GLN A 120 6.18 1.09 16.66
C GLN A 120 4.72 1.41 16.97
N GLN A 121 4.46 2.39 17.84
CA GLN A 121 3.11 2.86 18.15
C GLN A 121 2.43 3.44 16.90
N LEU A 122 3.12 4.30 16.16
CA LEU A 122 2.58 4.91 14.95
C LEU A 122 2.23 3.89 13.87
N LEU A 123 3.06 2.85 13.70
CA LEU A 123 2.75 1.74 12.78
C LEU A 123 1.55 0.92 13.25
N SER A 124 1.34 0.81 14.56
CA SER A 124 0.21 0.08 15.16
C SER A 124 -1.10 0.85 15.04
N ASP A 125 -1.05 2.19 15.01
CA ASP A 125 -2.21 3.05 14.80
C ASP A 125 -2.78 2.99 13.37
N VAL A 126 -2.01 2.49 12.41
CA VAL A 126 -2.47 2.35 11.03
C VAL A 126 -3.52 1.24 10.97
N ARG A 127 -4.71 1.57 10.45
CA ARG A 127 -5.75 0.57 10.17
C ARG A 127 -5.32 -0.34 9.03
N LEU A 128 -4.75 -1.50 9.38
CA LEU A 128 -4.35 -2.52 8.43
C LEU A 128 -5.53 -3.45 8.11
N LEU A 129 -5.59 -3.88 6.86
CA LEU A 129 -6.52 -4.90 6.38
C LEU A 129 -5.96 -6.29 6.70
N ASP A 130 -6.80 -7.16 7.25
CA ASP A 130 -6.43 -8.55 7.50
C ASP A 130 -6.88 -9.44 6.33
N LYS A 131 -6.07 -10.43 5.97
CA LYS A 131 -6.36 -11.40 4.92
C LYS A 131 -7.62 -12.25 5.20
N GLU A 132 -7.96 -12.50 6.46
CA GLU A 132 -9.09 -13.32 6.87
C GLU A 132 -10.41 -12.54 6.86
N THR A 133 -10.32 -11.26 7.25
CA THR A 133 -11.49 -10.37 7.33
C THR A 133 -11.72 -9.61 6.03
N THR A 134 -10.72 -9.41 5.17
CA THR A 134 -10.89 -8.63 3.94
C THR A 134 -11.44 -9.49 2.79
N GLN A 135 -12.47 -8.98 2.13
CA GLN A 135 -13.06 -9.54 0.92
C GLN A 135 -12.71 -8.70 -0.30
N LEU A 136 -12.45 -9.39 -1.42
CA LEU A 136 -12.31 -8.79 -2.74
C LEU A 136 -13.66 -8.77 -3.44
N LYS A 137 -14.08 -7.60 -3.95
CA LYS A 137 -15.26 -7.48 -4.80
C LYS A 137 -14.90 -6.99 -6.20
N LEU A 138 -15.44 -7.68 -7.20
CA LEU A 138 -15.33 -7.35 -8.61
C LEU A 138 -16.72 -7.04 -9.15
N ALA A 139 -16.93 -5.82 -9.64
CA ALA A 139 -18.24 -5.36 -10.14
C ALA A 139 -19.42 -5.65 -9.19
N GLY A 140 -19.19 -5.58 -7.87
CA GLY A 140 -20.19 -5.87 -6.84
C GLY A 140 -20.32 -7.35 -6.45
N LYS A 141 -19.68 -8.27 -7.17
CA LYS A 141 -19.62 -9.70 -6.82
C LYS A 141 -18.42 -10.00 -5.93
N GLU A 142 -18.64 -10.76 -4.87
CA GLU A 142 -17.56 -11.28 -4.03
C GLU A 142 -16.78 -12.36 -4.76
N LEU A 143 -15.45 -12.29 -4.67
CA LEU A 143 -14.54 -13.28 -5.23
C LEU A 143 -14.23 -14.35 -4.19
N MET A 144 -14.41 -15.61 -4.57
CA MET A 144 -14.11 -16.77 -3.75
C MET A 144 -12.61 -17.03 -3.80
N LYS A 145 -11.97 -17.14 -2.62
CA LYS A 145 -10.51 -17.32 -2.50
C LYS A 145 -9.97 -18.57 -3.22
N GLU A 146 -10.78 -19.63 -3.26
CA GLU A 146 -10.48 -20.93 -3.86
C GLU A 146 -10.53 -20.93 -5.41
N LYS A 147 -11.05 -19.87 -6.02
CA LYS A 147 -11.21 -19.78 -7.47
C LYS A 147 -10.03 -19.07 -8.13
N GLN A 148 -9.89 -19.27 -9.43
CA GLN A 148 -8.96 -18.51 -10.24
C GLN A 148 -9.63 -17.24 -10.76
N LEU A 149 -8.81 -16.22 -11.03
CA LEU A 149 -9.35 -14.98 -11.57
C LEU A 149 -10.03 -15.19 -12.93
N CYS A 150 -9.50 -16.07 -13.78
CA CYS A 150 -10.07 -16.41 -15.09
C CYS A 150 -11.51 -16.94 -15.02
N ASP A 151 -11.95 -17.50 -13.89
CA ASP A 151 -13.33 -17.97 -13.71
C ASP A 151 -14.35 -16.81 -13.71
N TYR A 152 -13.90 -15.60 -13.38
CA TYR A 152 -14.75 -14.41 -13.29
C TYR A 152 -14.69 -13.52 -14.54
N ILE A 153 -13.53 -13.46 -15.18
CA ILE A 153 -13.23 -12.49 -16.25
C ILE A 153 -12.92 -13.15 -17.60
N GLY A 154 -12.77 -14.48 -17.63
CA GLY A 154 -12.25 -15.23 -18.78
C GLY A 154 -10.74 -15.03 -19.00
N ARG A 155 -10.19 -15.65 -20.04
CA ARG A 155 -8.75 -15.56 -20.41
C ARG A 155 -8.37 -14.23 -21.09
N ASN A 156 -9.13 -13.15 -20.87
CA ASN A 156 -8.92 -11.89 -21.57
C ASN A 156 -7.99 -10.94 -20.79
N GLU A 157 -6.69 -11.05 -21.05
CA GLU A 157 -5.64 -10.33 -20.32
C GLU A 157 -5.55 -8.83 -20.58
N LYS A 158 -6.31 -8.30 -21.56
CA LYS A 158 -6.35 -6.87 -21.90
C LYS A 158 -7.37 -6.05 -21.09
N THR A 159 -8.15 -6.69 -20.22
CA THR A 159 -9.23 -6.03 -19.48
C THR A 159 -8.68 -5.27 -18.26
N LYS A 160 -8.95 -3.97 -18.15
CA LYS A 160 -8.74 -3.21 -16.91
C LYS A 160 -9.92 -3.45 -15.98
N ILE A 161 -9.69 -4.17 -14.89
CA ILE A 161 -10.74 -4.58 -13.95
C ILE A 161 -10.58 -3.79 -12.66
N VAL A 162 -11.69 -3.36 -12.05
CA VAL A 162 -11.66 -2.69 -10.75
C VAL A 162 -11.95 -3.69 -9.63
N LEU A 163 -10.97 -3.89 -8.74
CA LEU A 163 -11.11 -4.66 -7.50
C LEU A 163 -11.33 -3.70 -6.33
N LYS A 164 -12.38 -3.96 -5.56
CA LYS A 164 -12.63 -3.26 -4.31
C LYS A 164 -12.20 -4.13 -3.12
N LEU A 165 -11.39 -3.56 -2.23
CA LEU A 165 -11.06 -4.15 -0.93
C LEU A 165 -12.11 -3.70 0.09
N GLN A 166 -12.83 -4.64 0.70
CA GLN A 166 -13.78 -4.35 1.78
C GLN A 166 -13.45 -5.19 3.02
N PRO A 167 -13.41 -4.59 4.22
CA PRO A 167 -13.51 -5.37 5.43
C PRO A 167 -14.81 -6.17 5.40
N LYS A 168 -14.81 -7.41 5.88
CA LYS A 168 -16.04 -8.16 6.18
C LYS A 168 -16.79 -7.35 7.21
N THR A 169 -17.82 -6.64 6.76
CA THR A 169 -18.93 -6.28 7.62
C THR A 169 -19.65 -7.58 7.95
N THR A 170 -19.19 -8.27 9.00
CA THR A 170 -20.08 -9.19 9.70
C THR A 170 -21.29 -8.37 10.15
N PRO A 171 -22.51 -8.72 9.73
CA PRO A 171 -23.70 -8.08 10.27
C PRO A 171 -23.67 -8.25 11.80
N PRO A 172 -24.00 -7.23 12.59
CA PRO A 172 -24.22 -7.43 14.01
C PRO A 172 -25.35 -8.45 14.16
N CYS A 173 -25.06 -9.57 14.82
CA CYS A 173 -26.07 -10.53 15.25
C CYS A 173 -27.04 -9.88 16.23
#